data_AF-A0A0G1N8B3-F1
#
_entry.id   AF-A0A0G1N8B3-F1
#
_cell.length_a   1.000
_cell.length_b   1.000
_cell.length_c   1.000
_cell.angle_alpha   90.00
_cell.angle_beta   90.00
_cell.angle_gamma   90.00
#
_symmetry.space_group_name_H-M   'P 1'
#
loop_
_entity.id
_entity.type
_entity.pdbx_description
1 polymer ?
#
loop_
_entity_poly.entity_id
_entity_poly.type
_entity_poly.pdbx_seq_one_letter_code
_entity_poly.pdbx_strand_id
1 'polypeptide(L)'
;MQLKIPFTKDKYIGKNFLLGAGAVALAGLFFGLGVLFSLYRFGLLTNPLPQPSLQDVFIRGVFNAEQPKQLKDADFSIFWDSWAAIQEHYLNRKDLDYQKMVYGAINGMLASLDDPYTSFFEPKDKKEFEEEISGKFDGIGIEIGLRNKVLTVVSPLEGTPAQKAGLKAGDKILEINSSSTASLSLDQAVQKIRGPKGTKVVLTIFRQGMEQSQKFEIIRDTINVPSVTTAKIGDDIMQIKLHNFYMPASFEFKKAVFETILSGRKNIVLDLRNNPGGYFDLAIELAGWFLEPGTTAVKQDNGEGAFVCSTCKTGGLALLKNHKIVILINEGTASASEILAGALRDSRQIKLIGVQSFGKGVVQEVYPLKSSSSIKITTSKWLTPSGHDISAVGLKPDIEVKDSEDLTKDPQLDKAIEILRQN
;
A
#
# COMPACT_ATOMS: atom_id res chain seq x y z
N MET A 1 24.89 3.27 -53.33
CA MET A 1 25.72 3.81 -54.43
C MET A 1 26.57 4.93 -53.85
N GLN A 2 27.88 4.70 -53.70
CA GLN A 2 28.85 5.68 -53.17
C GLN A 2 29.20 6.73 -54.22
N LEU A 3 29.53 7.95 -53.81
CA LEU A 3 30.55 8.74 -54.50
C LEU A 3 31.15 9.83 -53.58
N LYS A 4 32.48 9.80 -53.50
CA LYS A 4 33.39 10.67 -52.76
C LYS A 4 34.52 11.02 -53.74
N ILE A 5 34.81 12.29 -54.05
CA ILE A 5 36.16 12.74 -54.51
C ILE A 5 36.34 14.29 -54.36
N PRO A 6 37.58 14.85 -54.34
CA PRO A 6 38.05 15.80 -53.31
C PRO A 6 38.68 17.13 -53.83
N PHE A 7 39.12 17.97 -52.88
CA PHE A 7 40.09 19.10 -52.83
C PHE A 7 40.73 19.73 -54.10
N THR A 8 40.94 21.06 -54.05
CA THR A 8 42.28 21.71 -53.99
C THR A 8 42.24 23.22 -53.69
N LYS A 9 43.32 23.73 -53.07
CA LYS A 9 43.64 25.12 -52.67
C LYS A 9 44.66 25.71 -53.64
N ASP A 10 44.49 26.97 -54.04
CA ASP A 10 45.53 28.02 -54.25
C ASP A 10 44.84 29.26 -54.89
N LYS A 11 45.31 30.51 -54.88
CA LYS A 11 46.08 31.40 -53.98
C LYS A 11 46.17 32.72 -54.75
N TYR A 12 45.65 33.86 -54.28
CA TYR A 12 46.04 35.21 -54.77
C TYR A 12 45.80 36.30 -53.72
N ILE A 13 46.88 36.95 -53.28
CA ILE A 13 46.90 38.17 -52.47
C ILE A 13 47.46 39.28 -53.37
N GLY A 14 46.67 40.34 -53.58
CA GLY A 14 47.04 41.54 -54.34
C GLY A 14 46.88 42.81 -53.50
N LYS A 15 47.93 43.64 -53.54
CA LYS A 15 48.16 44.93 -52.87
C LYS A 15 46.95 45.88 -52.85
N ASN A 16 46.46 46.26 -51.66
CA ASN A 16 45.66 47.50 -51.41
C ASN A 16 45.54 47.87 -49.90
N PHE A 17 46.52 47.51 -49.06
CA PHE A 17 46.35 47.59 -47.59
C PHE A 17 46.80 48.91 -46.93
N LEU A 18 47.39 49.87 -47.66
CA LEU A 18 48.07 51.01 -47.02
C LEU A 18 47.34 52.37 -47.08
N LEU A 19 46.13 52.44 -47.62
CA LEU A 19 45.31 53.68 -47.62
C LEU A 19 44.07 53.62 -46.71
N GLY A 20 43.78 52.48 -46.06
CA GLY A 20 42.61 52.30 -45.18
C GLY A 20 42.85 52.57 -43.69
N ALA A 21 44.10 52.63 -43.23
CA ALA A 21 44.40 52.67 -41.78
C ALA A 21 44.23 54.06 -41.15
N GLY A 22 44.31 55.15 -41.92
CA GLY A 22 44.18 56.52 -41.40
C GLY A 22 42.73 56.96 -41.11
N ALA A 23 41.74 56.43 -41.83
CA ALA A 23 40.34 56.81 -41.66
C ALA A 23 39.63 56.08 -40.49
N VAL A 24 40.14 54.91 -40.09
CA VAL A 24 39.55 54.09 -39.01
C VAL A 24 39.88 54.63 -37.61
N ALA A 25 41.04 55.27 -37.44
CA ALA A 25 41.46 55.81 -36.14
C ALA A 25 40.67 57.06 -35.70
N LEU A 26 40.26 57.93 -36.64
CA LEU A 26 39.48 59.14 -36.36
C LEU A 26 37.98 58.85 -36.12
N ALA A 27 37.44 57.78 -36.72
CA ALA A 27 36.07 57.32 -36.45
C ALA A 27 35.90 56.69 -35.05
N GLY A 28 36.95 56.07 -34.50
CA GLY A 28 36.92 55.44 -33.17
C GLY A 28 36.80 56.43 -32.00
N LEU A 29 37.37 57.63 -32.12
CA LEU A 29 37.36 58.65 -31.05
C LEU A 29 36.00 59.36 -30.90
N PHE A 30 35.27 59.60 -31.99
CA PHE A 30 33.93 60.18 -31.95
C PHE A 30 32.85 59.17 -31.52
N PHE A 31 33.04 57.88 -31.81
CA PHE A 31 32.12 56.82 -31.36
C PHE A 31 32.26 56.56 -29.84
N GLY A 32 33.48 56.64 -29.28
CA GLY A 32 33.70 56.45 -27.85
C GLY A 32 33.07 57.52 -26.95
N LEU A 33 33.13 58.79 -27.37
CA LEU A 33 32.52 59.91 -26.62
C LEU A 33 30.99 59.92 -26.73
N GLY A 34 30.42 59.50 -27.86
CA GLY A 34 28.97 59.37 -28.04
C GLY A 34 28.37 58.26 -27.17
N VAL A 35 29.08 57.15 -26.97
CA VAL A 35 28.64 56.04 -26.11
C VAL A 35 28.70 56.45 -24.63
N LEU A 36 29.74 57.15 -24.18
CA LEU A 36 29.85 57.63 -22.79
C LEU A 36 28.79 58.68 -22.44
N PHE A 37 28.44 59.59 -23.36
CA PHE A 37 27.36 60.56 -23.17
C PHE A 37 25.97 59.90 -23.17
N SER A 38 25.78 58.86 -23.99
CA SER A 38 24.56 58.04 -24.02
C SER A 38 24.38 57.25 -22.71
N LEU A 39 25.44 56.66 -22.16
CA LEU A 39 25.42 55.95 -20.87
C LEU A 39 25.11 56.89 -19.69
N TYR A 40 25.56 58.14 -19.74
CA TYR A 40 25.24 59.17 -18.74
C TYR A 40 23.77 59.63 -18.81
N ARG A 41 23.23 59.82 -20.02
CA ARG A 41 21.82 60.23 -20.24
C ARG A 41 20.81 59.09 -20.00
N PHE A 42 21.22 57.83 -20.13
CA PHE A 42 20.33 56.65 -20.04
C PHE A 42 20.36 55.93 -18.67
N GLY A 43 20.92 56.54 -17.61
CA GLY A 43 20.59 56.16 -16.23
C GLY A 43 21.37 54.99 -15.60
N LEU A 44 22.64 54.79 -15.95
CA LEU A 44 23.45 53.68 -15.42
C LEU A 44 24.26 53.97 -14.13
N LEU A 45 24.10 55.15 -13.49
CA LEU A 45 24.82 55.49 -12.25
C LEU A 45 23.93 56.01 -11.09
N THR A 46 22.60 55.91 -11.19
CA THR A 46 21.68 56.35 -10.11
C THR A 46 20.75 55.26 -9.58
N ASN A 47 20.91 54.02 -10.02
CA ASN A 47 20.19 52.91 -9.40
C ASN A 47 20.95 52.46 -8.14
N PRO A 48 20.30 52.40 -6.96
CA PRO A 48 20.91 51.79 -5.79
C PRO A 48 21.33 50.36 -6.13
N LEU A 49 22.49 49.94 -5.61
CA LEU A 49 23.00 48.57 -5.77
C LEU A 49 21.88 47.58 -5.44
N PRO A 50 21.67 46.54 -6.27
CA PRO A 50 20.70 45.52 -5.95
C PRO A 50 21.05 44.94 -4.59
N GLN A 51 20.10 45.00 -3.65
CA GLN A 51 20.20 44.21 -2.42
C GLN A 51 20.42 42.75 -2.83
N PRO A 52 21.21 41.96 -2.09
CA PRO A 52 21.41 40.55 -2.42
C PRO A 52 20.04 39.87 -2.43
N SER A 53 19.51 39.62 -3.62
CA SER A 53 18.40 38.71 -3.82
C SER A 53 18.86 37.36 -3.31
N LEU A 54 17.97 36.66 -2.60
CA LEU A 54 18.12 35.27 -2.18
C LEU A 54 18.95 34.53 -3.23
N GLN A 55 20.11 34.01 -2.85
CA GLN A 55 20.92 33.20 -3.75
C GLN A 55 19.99 32.12 -4.29
N ASP A 56 19.79 32.08 -5.61
CA ASP A 56 19.16 30.94 -6.24
C ASP A 56 20.04 29.73 -5.89
N VAL A 57 19.62 28.95 -4.89
CA VAL A 57 20.26 27.70 -4.51
C VAL A 57 19.97 26.74 -5.66
N PHE A 58 20.81 26.78 -6.68
CA PHE A 58 20.75 25.84 -7.79
C PHE A 58 21.21 24.48 -7.30
N ILE A 59 20.28 23.69 -6.73
CA ILE A 59 20.54 22.29 -6.45
C ILE A 59 20.62 21.55 -7.78
N ARG A 60 21.84 21.36 -8.28
CA ARG A 60 22.10 20.55 -9.46
C ARG A 60 21.85 19.08 -9.14
N GLY A 61 21.13 18.38 -10.02
CA GLY A 61 20.86 16.95 -9.90
C GLY A 61 19.48 16.57 -9.34
N VAL A 62 18.57 17.52 -9.14
CA VAL A 62 17.16 17.21 -8.85
C VAL A 62 16.45 16.85 -10.15
N PHE A 63 16.20 15.56 -10.35
CA PHE A 63 15.37 15.08 -11.47
C PHE A 63 13.88 15.16 -11.08
N ASN A 64 13.02 15.60 -12.02
CA ASN A 64 11.57 15.82 -11.82
C ASN A 64 11.18 17.00 -10.90
N ALA A 65 11.91 18.11 -10.92
CA ALA A 65 11.62 19.32 -10.14
C ALA A 65 10.34 20.10 -10.56
N GLU A 66 9.42 19.47 -11.30
CA GLU A 66 8.17 20.12 -11.73
C GLU A 66 7.27 20.36 -10.52
N GLN A 67 6.89 21.62 -10.31
CA GLN A 67 5.93 21.98 -9.28
C GLN A 67 4.52 21.43 -9.62
N PRO A 68 3.75 20.96 -8.63
CA PRO A 68 2.34 20.65 -8.85
C PRO A 68 1.60 21.90 -9.36
N LYS A 69 0.58 21.69 -10.21
CA LYS A 69 -0.11 22.75 -10.98
C LYS A 69 -0.73 23.88 -10.13
N GLN A 70 -0.90 23.68 -8.83
CA GLN A 70 -1.32 24.69 -7.86
C GLN A 70 -0.64 24.44 -6.52
N LEU A 71 0.40 25.20 -6.21
CA LEU A 71 0.86 25.43 -4.83
C LEU A 71 0.16 26.70 -4.34
N LYS A 72 -0.71 26.58 -3.34
CA LYS A 72 -1.17 27.74 -2.58
C LYS A 72 -0.25 27.93 -1.39
N ASP A 73 0.33 29.11 -1.26
CA ASP A 73 0.90 29.68 -0.02
C ASP A 73 2.09 28.95 0.65
N ALA A 74 2.70 27.93 0.04
CA ALA A 74 3.87 27.24 0.60
C ALA A 74 5.20 27.87 0.16
N ASP A 75 6.02 28.30 1.14
CA ASP A 75 7.38 28.79 0.92
C ASP A 75 8.39 27.65 0.96
N PHE A 76 8.83 27.21 -0.23
CA PHE A 76 9.83 26.15 -0.37
C PHE A 76 11.28 26.63 -0.15
N SER A 77 11.53 27.93 -0.01
CA SER A 77 12.89 28.43 0.26
C SER A 77 13.46 27.82 1.54
N ILE A 78 12.64 27.72 2.59
CA ILE A 78 13.01 27.12 3.88
C ILE A 78 13.42 25.65 3.73
N PHE A 79 12.74 24.89 2.86
CA PHE A 79 13.10 23.49 2.59
C PHE A 79 14.49 23.41 1.94
N TRP A 80 14.76 24.25 0.94
CA TRP A 80 16.04 24.26 0.23
C TRP A 80 17.19 24.81 1.08
N ASP A 81 16.95 25.85 1.88
CA ASP A 81 17.92 26.36 2.85
C ASP A 81 18.30 25.29 3.88
N SER A 82 17.30 24.54 4.38
CA SER A 82 17.53 23.41 5.29
C SER A 82 18.35 22.30 4.62
N TRP A 83 18.01 21.95 3.38
CA TRP A 83 18.74 20.95 2.60
C TRP A 83 20.20 21.37 2.37
N ALA A 84 20.44 22.63 1.99
CA ALA A 84 21.77 23.19 1.78
C ALA A 84 22.59 23.20 3.08
N ALA A 85 22.00 23.65 4.19
CA ALA A 85 22.63 23.65 5.50
C ALA A 85 23.05 22.24 5.95
N ILE A 86 22.23 21.21 5.67
CA ILE A 86 22.60 19.80 5.93
C ILE A 86 23.79 19.39 5.06
N GLN A 87 23.79 19.70 3.77
CA GLN A 87 24.91 19.35 2.88
C GLN A 87 26.22 20.02 3.29
N GLU A 88 26.17 21.27 3.75
CA GLU A 88 27.35 22.05 4.08
C GLU A 88 27.88 21.73 5.49
N HIS A 89 26.99 21.65 6.47
CA HIS A 89 27.36 21.69 7.89
C HIS A 89 27.16 20.36 8.64
N TYR A 90 26.47 19.36 8.06
CA TYR A 90 26.32 18.07 8.74
C TYR A 90 27.68 17.38 8.94
N LEU A 91 27.91 16.91 10.17
CA LEU A 91 29.18 16.30 10.59
C LEU A 91 29.59 15.16 9.65
N ASN A 92 28.63 14.30 9.30
CA ASN A 92 28.83 13.13 8.44
C ASN A 92 28.28 13.36 7.02
N ARG A 93 28.39 14.58 6.48
CA ARG A 93 27.88 14.96 5.14
C ARG A 93 28.35 14.05 3.99
N LYS A 94 29.46 13.33 4.15
CA LYS A 94 29.97 12.37 3.17
C LYS A 94 29.12 11.10 3.04
N ASP A 95 28.37 10.76 4.08
CA ASP A 95 27.54 9.56 4.17
C ASP A 95 26.05 9.86 3.88
N LEU A 96 25.75 11.05 3.36
CA LEU A 96 24.37 11.43 3.02
C LEU A 96 23.85 10.61 1.85
N ASP A 97 22.70 10.00 2.08
CA ASP A 97 21.87 9.38 1.03
C ASP A 97 20.76 10.35 0.65
N TYR A 98 20.94 11.06 -0.46
CA TYR A 98 19.98 12.06 -0.93
C TYR A 98 18.61 11.45 -1.26
N GLN A 99 18.56 10.20 -1.74
CA GLN A 99 17.28 9.57 -2.04
C GLN A 99 16.52 9.27 -0.75
N LYS A 100 17.22 8.80 0.28
CA LYS A 100 16.64 8.61 1.61
C LYS A 100 16.18 9.93 2.25
N MET A 101 16.89 11.04 2.01
CA MET A 101 16.46 12.37 2.46
C MET A 101 15.16 12.80 1.78
N VAL A 102 15.03 12.57 0.46
CA VAL A 102 13.77 12.84 -0.28
C VAL A 102 12.62 12.02 0.30
N TYR A 103 12.82 10.72 0.53
CA TYR A 103 11.79 9.87 1.14
C TYR A 103 11.44 10.32 2.56
N GLY A 104 12.43 10.74 3.36
CA GLY A 104 12.22 11.33 4.67
C GLY A 104 11.37 12.62 4.62
N ALA A 105 11.63 13.50 3.66
CA ALA A 105 10.84 14.71 3.45
C ALA A 105 9.39 14.40 3.06
N ILE A 106 9.18 13.44 2.15
CA ILE A 106 7.83 12.99 1.77
C ILE A 106 7.10 12.40 2.99
N ASN A 107 7.74 11.52 3.74
CA ASN A 107 7.16 10.93 4.94
C ASN A 107 6.80 11.98 6.00
N GLY A 108 7.66 12.99 6.20
CA GLY A 108 7.38 14.13 7.08
C GLY A 108 6.17 14.96 6.62
N MET A 109 6.05 15.19 5.30
CA MET A 109 4.88 15.85 4.72
C MET A 109 3.60 15.03 4.97
N LEU A 110 3.62 13.71 4.77
CA LEU A 110 2.45 12.88 5.02
C LEU A 110 2.08 12.80 6.50
N ALA A 111 3.07 12.78 7.39
CA ALA A 111 2.84 12.81 8.83
C ALA A 111 2.08 14.08 9.29
N SER A 112 2.23 15.20 8.57
CA SER A 112 1.49 16.44 8.86
C SER A 112 -0.03 16.36 8.61
N LEU A 113 -0.52 15.30 7.97
CA LEU A 113 -1.94 15.08 7.73
C LEU A 113 -2.67 14.49 8.95
N ASP A 114 -1.93 14.04 9.97
CA ASP A 114 -2.47 13.30 11.12
C ASP A 114 -3.37 12.10 10.71
N ASP A 115 -3.14 11.57 9.51
CA ASP A 115 -3.85 10.43 8.94
C ASP A 115 -2.92 9.20 8.94
N PRO A 116 -3.13 8.22 9.84
CA PRO A 116 -2.29 7.03 9.92
C PRO A 116 -2.44 6.09 8.70
N TYR A 117 -3.42 6.35 7.82
CA TYR A 117 -3.69 5.52 6.65
C TYR A 117 -3.04 6.04 5.37
N THR A 118 -2.64 7.32 5.34
CA THR A 118 -1.92 7.90 4.21
C THR A 118 -0.42 7.61 4.34
N SER A 119 0.17 6.97 3.33
CA SER A 119 1.55 6.50 3.39
C SER A 119 2.23 6.54 2.03
N PHE A 120 3.53 6.83 2.04
CA PHE A 120 4.38 6.72 0.87
C PHE A 120 4.98 5.31 0.79
N PHE A 121 4.97 4.74 -0.41
CA PHE A 121 5.60 3.47 -0.70
C PHE A 121 6.84 3.71 -1.54
N GLU A 122 8.00 3.49 -0.94
CA GLU A 122 9.26 3.33 -1.66
C GLU A 122 9.15 2.13 -2.62
N PRO A 123 10.04 2.01 -3.63
CA PRO A 123 9.93 0.96 -4.64
C PRO A 123 9.90 -0.47 -4.06
N LYS A 124 10.63 -0.69 -2.95
CA LYS A 124 10.62 -1.96 -2.23
C LYS A 124 9.28 -2.21 -1.54
N ASP A 125 8.79 -1.23 -0.78
CA ASP A 125 7.54 -1.34 -0.03
C ASP A 125 6.33 -1.47 -0.95
N LYS A 126 6.34 -0.77 -2.10
CA LYS A 126 5.33 -0.91 -3.14
C LYS A 126 5.29 -2.35 -3.64
N LYS A 127 6.45 -2.92 -3.97
CA LYS A 127 6.54 -4.30 -4.44
C LYS A 127 6.02 -5.30 -3.40
N GLU A 128 6.41 -5.11 -2.13
CA GLU A 128 5.94 -5.96 -1.03
C GLU A 128 4.42 -5.86 -0.85
N PHE A 129 3.86 -4.64 -0.93
CA PHE A 129 2.43 -4.40 -0.88
C PHE A 129 1.68 -5.03 -2.06
N GLU A 130 2.20 -4.90 -3.28
CA GLU A 130 1.63 -5.50 -4.50
C GLU A 130 1.64 -7.04 -4.44
N GLU A 131 2.72 -7.63 -3.94
CA GLU A 131 2.81 -9.07 -3.70
C GLU A 131 1.75 -9.52 -2.66
N GLU A 132 1.62 -8.80 -1.55
CA GLU A 132 0.62 -9.12 -0.52
C GLU A 132 -0.81 -9.11 -1.06
N ILE A 133 -1.24 -8.03 -1.70
CA ILE A 133 -2.62 -7.89 -2.24
C ILE A 133 -2.88 -8.79 -3.46
N SER A 134 -1.83 -9.33 -4.08
CA SER A 134 -1.96 -10.36 -5.10
C SER A 134 -2.32 -11.74 -4.52
N GLY A 135 -2.20 -11.91 -3.20
CA GLY A 135 -2.34 -13.20 -2.52
C GLY A 135 -1.16 -14.15 -2.77
N LYS A 136 -0.07 -13.65 -3.36
CA LYS A 136 1.12 -14.41 -3.71
C LYS A 136 2.37 -13.72 -3.17
N PHE A 137 3.07 -14.40 -2.29
CA PHE A 137 4.37 -13.92 -1.80
C PHE A 137 5.38 -15.06 -1.75
N ASP A 138 6.65 -14.73 -1.90
CA ASP A 138 7.73 -15.71 -1.78
C ASP A 138 8.14 -15.89 -0.31
N GLY A 139 8.15 -17.14 0.14
CA GLY A 139 8.44 -17.48 1.53
C GLY A 139 8.40 -18.98 1.76
N ILE A 140 8.14 -19.39 3.00
CA ILE A 140 8.08 -20.81 3.37
C ILE A 140 6.69 -21.30 3.75
N GLY A 141 5.72 -20.40 3.91
CA GLY A 141 4.32 -20.74 4.23
C GLY A 141 4.11 -21.16 5.68
N ILE A 142 4.50 -20.31 6.63
CA ILE A 142 4.14 -20.47 8.04
C ILE A 142 3.48 -19.22 8.58
N GLU A 143 2.54 -19.43 9.49
CA GLU A 143 2.06 -18.41 10.40
C GLU A 143 2.92 -18.43 11.66
N ILE A 144 3.36 -17.25 12.09
CA ILE A 144 4.22 -17.06 13.27
C ILE A 144 3.64 -15.98 14.16
N GLY A 145 3.87 -16.12 15.45
CA GLY A 145 3.45 -15.14 16.45
C GLY A 145 4.38 -15.15 17.65
N LEU A 146 4.16 -14.23 18.58
CA LEU A 146 4.88 -14.18 19.84
C LEU A 146 4.05 -14.89 20.91
N ARG A 147 4.60 -15.96 21.50
CA ARG A 147 4.04 -16.59 22.72
C ARG A 147 5.06 -16.46 23.83
N ASN A 148 4.67 -15.85 24.95
CA ASN A 148 5.57 -15.56 26.08
C ASN A 148 6.87 -14.85 25.64
N LYS A 149 6.75 -13.89 24.71
CA LYS A 149 7.87 -13.15 24.08
C LYS A 149 8.85 -13.99 23.26
N VAL A 150 8.50 -15.23 22.93
CA VAL A 150 9.29 -16.11 22.05
C VAL A 150 8.60 -16.27 20.70
N LEU A 151 9.37 -16.11 19.62
CA LEU A 151 8.88 -16.33 18.27
C LEU A 151 8.50 -17.81 18.09
N THR A 152 7.23 -18.05 17.76
CA THR A 152 6.63 -19.38 17.76
C THR A 152 5.84 -19.59 16.48
N VAL A 153 5.95 -20.77 15.89
CA VAL A 153 5.09 -21.21 14.78
C VAL A 153 3.69 -21.41 15.31
N VAL A 154 2.74 -20.63 14.78
CA VAL A 154 1.31 -20.82 15.04
C VAL A 154 0.84 -22.04 14.27
N SER A 155 1.00 -22.03 12.94
CA SER A 155 0.75 -23.18 12.09
C SER A 155 1.55 -23.09 10.79
N PRO A 156 2.12 -24.20 10.31
CA PRO A 156 2.46 -24.32 8.89
C PRO A 156 1.21 -24.28 8.03
N LEU A 157 1.29 -23.67 6.85
CA LEU A 157 0.22 -23.69 5.86
C LEU A 157 0.28 -25.03 5.09
N GLU A 158 -0.88 -25.57 4.76
CA GLU A 158 -0.97 -26.85 4.05
C GLU A 158 -0.34 -26.80 2.65
N GLY A 159 0.38 -27.85 2.27
CA GLY A 159 1.05 -27.98 0.97
C GLY A 159 2.31 -27.13 0.78
N THR A 160 2.67 -26.29 1.77
CA THR A 160 3.78 -25.34 1.67
C THR A 160 5.15 -25.95 2.01
N PRO A 161 6.27 -25.29 1.62
CA PRO A 161 7.62 -25.77 1.94
C PRO A 161 7.85 -26.04 3.44
N ALA A 162 7.29 -25.21 4.32
CA ALA A 162 7.43 -25.37 5.75
C ALA A 162 6.74 -26.62 6.30
N GLN A 163 5.52 -26.91 5.84
CA GLN A 163 4.84 -28.15 6.22
C GLN A 163 5.63 -29.37 5.72
N LYS A 164 6.10 -29.33 4.47
CA LYS A 164 6.93 -30.39 3.86
C LYS A 164 8.25 -30.59 4.60
N ALA A 165 8.84 -29.52 5.13
CA ALA A 165 10.04 -29.57 5.96
C ALA A 165 9.77 -30.12 7.38
N GLY A 166 8.52 -30.36 7.76
CA GLY A 166 8.16 -30.96 9.04
C GLY A 166 8.11 -29.96 10.20
N LEU A 167 7.98 -28.66 9.93
CA LEU A 167 7.61 -27.68 10.96
C LEU A 167 6.22 -28.01 11.50
N LYS A 168 5.98 -27.67 12.78
CA LYS A 168 4.74 -27.95 13.49
C LYS A 168 4.31 -26.74 14.31
N ALA A 169 3.01 -26.67 14.60
CA ALA A 169 2.46 -25.72 15.56
C ALA A 169 3.19 -25.87 16.91
N GLY A 170 3.53 -24.74 17.53
CA GLY A 170 4.24 -24.68 18.81
C GLY A 170 5.77 -24.72 18.70
N ASP A 171 6.33 -24.90 17.50
CA ASP A 171 7.78 -24.82 17.28
C ASP A 171 8.32 -23.42 17.65
N LYS A 172 9.33 -23.36 18.52
CA LYS A 172 10.02 -22.10 18.86
C LYS A 172 11.15 -21.84 17.87
N ILE A 173 11.11 -20.70 17.20
CA ILE A 173 12.14 -20.29 16.25
C ILE A 173 13.21 -19.51 17.02
N LEU A 174 14.36 -20.12 17.27
CA LEU A 174 15.46 -19.54 18.04
C LEU A 174 16.40 -18.69 17.18
N GLU A 175 16.61 -19.11 15.92
CA GLU A 175 17.47 -18.40 14.97
C GLU A 175 16.91 -18.47 13.54
N ILE A 176 17.20 -17.43 12.76
CA ILE A 176 16.95 -17.36 11.31
C ILE A 176 18.28 -17.05 10.62
N ASN A 177 18.78 -17.96 9.78
CA ASN A 177 20.09 -17.86 9.12
C ASN A 177 21.24 -17.55 10.11
N SER A 178 21.23 -18.19 11.28
CA SER A 178 22.19 -17.98 12.39
C SER A 178 22.06 -16.65 13.13
N SER A 179 21.07 -15.82 12.81
CA SER A 179 20.73 -14.63 13.61
C SER A 179 19.71 -15.01 14.68
N SER A 180 20.01 -14.74 15.95
CA SER A 180 19.06 -14.95 17.06
C SER A 180 17.75 -14.17 16.83
N THR A 181 16.64 -14.79 17.20
CA THR A 181 15.30 -14.17 17.14
C THR A 181 14.91 -13.44 18.43
N ALA A 182 15.71 -13.55 19.49
CA ALA A 182 15.33 -13.07 20.84
C ALA A 182 15.05 -11.56 20.90
N SER A 183 15.70 -10.77 20.04
CA SER A 183 15.53 -9.31 19.97
C SER A 183 14.76 -8.84 18.74
N LEU A 184 14.24 -9.76 17.91
CA LEU A 184 13.54 -9.39 16.69
C LEU A 184 12.08 -9.07 16.99
N SER A 185 11.56 -8.03 16.34
CA SER A 185 10.10 -7.88 16.20
C SER A 185 9.56 -8.97 15.28
N LEU A 186 8.24 -9.18 15.32
CA LEU A 186 7.55 -10.11 14.42
C LEU A 186 7.83 -9.74 12.94
N ASP A 187 7.72 -8.46 12.60
CA ASP A 187 7.93 -7.99 11.23
C ASP A 187 9.37 -8.20 10.75
N GLN A 188 10.36 -7.97 11.61
CA GLN A 188 11.76 -8.23 11.30
C GLN A 188 12.01 -9.73 11.05
N ALA A 189 11.35 -10.60 11.83
CA ALA A 189 11.41 -12.03 11.61
C ALA A 189 10.74 -12.43 10.29
N VAL A 190 9.56 -11.88 9.97
CA VAL A 190 8.87 -12.08 8.68
C VAL A 190 9.77 -11.67 7.51
N GLN A 191 10.39 -10.49 7.57
CA GLN A 191 11.30 -10.01 6.53
C GLN A 191 12.53 -10.92 6.34
N LYS A 192 13.07 -11.51 7.41
CA LYS A 192 14.19 -12.46 7.32
C LYS A 192 13.76 -13.84 6.79
N ILE A 193 12.54 -14.27 7.09
CA ILE A 193 11.99 -15.55 6.65
C ILE A 193 11.56 -15.48 5.17
N ARG A 194 10.97 -14.36 4.74
CA ARG A 194 10.70 -14.07 3.33
C ARG A 194 12.00 -13.89 2.54
N GLY A 195 11.87 -13.97 1.22
CA GLY A 195 13.00 -13.85 0.30
C GLY A 195 12.67 -14.50 -1.04
N PRO A 196 13.52 -14.32 -2.06
CA PRO A 196 13.21 -14.77 -3.42
C PRO A 196 12.96 -16.28 -3.49
N LYS A 197 11.99 -16.70 -4.31
CA LYS A 197 11.77 -18.11 -4.64
C LYS A 197 13.06 -18.83 -5.03
N GLY A 198 13.19 -20.07 -4.57
CA GLY A 198 14.36 -20.94 -4.82
C GLY A 198 15.54 -20.67 -3.89
N THR A 199 15.54 -19.56 -3.13
CA THR A 199 16.57 -19.33 -2.11
C THR A 199 16.26 -20.11 -0.84
N LYS A 200 17.30 -20.38 -0.05
CA LYS A 200 17.19 -21.13 1.21
C LYS A 200 17.04 -20.20 2.42
N VAL A 201 16.25 -20.61 3.40
CA VAL A 201 16.27 -20.10 4.78
C VAL A 201 16.55 -21.26 5.73
N VAL A 202 17.36 -21.01 6.76
CA VAL A 202 17.66 -21.99 7.80
C VAL A 202 17.05 -21.51 9.11
N LEU A 203 16.16 -22.31 9.69
CA LEU A 203 15.55 -22.04 10.99
C LEU A 203 16.13 -22.98 12.05
N THR A 204 16.62 -22.43 13.15
CA THR A 204 16.98 -23.22 14.34
C THR A 204 15.74 -23.32 15.21
N ILE A 205 15.16 -24.53 15.31
CA ILE A 205 13.88 -24.81 15.97
C ILE A 205 14.10 -25.58 17.27
N PHE A 206 13.38 -25.18 18.31
CA PHE A 206 13.17 -25.99 19.51
C PHE A 206 11.70 -26.39 19.62
N ARG A 207 11.44 -27.70 19.71
CA ARG A 207 10.10 -28.27 19.88
C ARG A 207 10.03 -28.96 21.24
N GLN A 208 8.90 -28.82 21.92
CA GLN A 208 8.65 -29.53 23.17
C GLN A 208 8.78 -31.04 22.96
N GLY A 209 9.57 -31.70 23.80
CA GLY A 209 9.92 -33.13 23.68
C GLY A 209 11.22 -33.41 22.92
N MET A 210 11.92 -32.38 22.40
CA MET A 210 13.28 -32.53 21.86
C MET A 210 14.33 -32.19 22.92
N GLU A 211 15.39 -32.99 23.02
CA GLU A 211 16.52 -32.72 23.93
C GLU A 211 17.38 -31.53 23.49
N GLN A 212 17.47 -31.28 22.18
CA GLN A 212 18.28 -30.22 21.58
C GLN A 212 17.54 -29.54 20.42
N SER A 213 17.88 -28.29 20.12
CA SER A 213 17.36 -27.59 18.94
C SER A 213 17.89 -28.21 17.64
N GLN A 214 17.09 -28.22 16.58
CA GLN A 214 17.46 -28.72 15.26
C GLN A 214 17.37 -27.64 14.19
N LYS A 215 18.19 -27.76 13.15
CA LYS A 215 18.15 -26.88 11.98
C LYS A 215 17.22 -27.45 10.92
N PHE A 216 16.33 -26.59 10.42
CA PHE A 216 15.44 -26.87 9.31
C PHE A 216 15.87 -26.02 8.13
N GLU A 217 16.36 -26.67 7.08
CA GLU A 217 16.67 -26.03 5.81
C GLU A 217 15.43 -26.05 4.91
N ILE A 218 14.94 -24.86 4.55
CA ILE A 218 13.68 -24.74 3.80
C ILE A 218 13.93 -23.88 2.57
N ILE A 219 13.60 -24.43 1.40
CA ILE A 219 13.66 -23.70 0.14
C ILE A 219 12.39 -22.86 0.02
N ARG A 220 12.55 -21.56 -0.20
CA ARG A 220 11.44 -20.63 -0.40
C ARG A 220 10.73 -20.94 -1.71
N ASP A 221 9.41 -20.84 -1.69
CA ASP A 221 8.57 -20.96 -2.87
C ASP A 221 7.50 -19.88 -2.84
N THR A 222 6.78 -19.73 -3.95
CA THR A 222 5.62 -18.86 -4.02
C THR A 222 4.49 -19.49 -3.20
N ILE A 223 4.10 -18.80 -2.13
CA ILE A 223 3.01 -19.20 -1.24
C ILE A 223 1.73 -18.57 -1.75
N ASN A 224 0.72 -19.41 -2.00
CA ASN A 224 -0.64 -18.96 -2.28
C ASN A 224 -1.44 -19.14 -1.00
N VAL A 225 -1.90 -18.04 -0.40
CA VAL A 225 -2.81 -18.09 0.74
C VAL A 225 -4.23 -18.01 0.19
N PRO A 226 -5.10 -19.01 0.45
CA PRO A 226 -6.47 -18.94 -0.03
C PRO A 226 -7.17 -17.73 0.59
N SER A 227 -7.86 -16.96 -0.24
CA SER A 227 -8.74 -15.88 0.23
C SER A 227 -10.05 -16.45 0.76
N VAL A 228 -10.50 -17.60 0.26
CA VAL A 228 -11.75 -18.25 0.69
C VAL A 228 -11.52 -19.73 1.01
N THR A 229 -12.06 -20.17 2.15
CA THR A 229 -12.17 -21.59 2.50
C THR A 229 -13.61 -21.94 2.82
N THR A 230 -14.03 -23.16 2.45
CA THR A 230 -15.38 -23.67 2.72
C THR A 230 -15.34 -24.86 3.68
N ALA A 231 -16.36 -24.96 4.54
CA ALA A 231 -16.57 -26.13 5.39
C ALA A 231 -18.05 -26.51 5.44
N LYS A 232 -18.33 -27.81 5.40
CA LYS A 232 -19.70 -28.34 5.48
C LYS A 232 -20.01 -28.67 6.92
N ILE A 233 -21.04 -28.04 7.48
CA ILE A 233 -21.48 -28.26 8.86
C ILE A 233 -22.80 -29.01 8.82
N GLY A 234 -22.76 -30.30 9.14
CA GLY A 234 -23.89 -31.20 8.89
C GLY A 234 -24.33 -31.19 7.43
N ASP A 235 -25.63 -31.40 7.21
CA ASP A 235 -26.22 -31.51 5.87
C ASP A 235 -26.85 -30.22 5.36
N ASP A 236 -26.98 -29.20 6.22
CA ASP A 236 -27.80 -28.00 5.95
C ASP A 236 -27.01 -26.69 5.82
N ILE A 237 -25.82 -26.60 6.42
CA ILE A 237 -25.03 -25.36 6.53
C ILE A 237 -23.72 -25.44 5.72
N MET A 238 -23.47 -24.40 4.93
CA MET A 238 -22.15 -24.10 4.37
C MET A 238 -21.50 -22.96 5.18
N GLN A 239 -20.31 -23.19 5.73
CA GLN A 239 -19.47 -22.12 6.22
C GLN A 239 -18.58 -21.63 5.09
N ILE A 240 -18.65 -20.33 4.79
CA ILE A 240 -17.76 -19.65 3.85
C ILE A 240 -16.92 -18.71 4.69
N LYS A 241 -15.64 -19.04 4.87
CA LYS A 241 -14.69 -18.16 5.56
C LYS A 241 -13.90 -17.37 4.53
N LEU A 242 -14.04 -16.05 4.58
CA LEU A 242 -13.32 -15.10 3.72
C LEU A 242 -12.20 -14.49 4.56
N HIS A 243 -10.96 -14.78 4.22
CA HIS A 243 -9.76 -14.37 4.97
C HIS A 243 -9.25 -12.98 4.57
N ASN A 244 -9.47 -12.58 3.32
CA ASN A 244 -9.04 -11.29 2.76
C ASN A 244 -9.81 -10.97 1.48
N PHE A 245 -9.75 -9.70 1.06
CA PHE A 245 -10.28 -9.21 -0.21
C PHE A 245 -9.13 -8.96 -1.20
N TYR A 246 -8.31 -9.97 -1.44
CA TYR A 246 -7.21 -9.92 -2.41
C TYR A 246 -7.66 -10.43 -3.79
N MET A 247 -6.80 -10.30 -4.80
CA MET A 247 -7.14 -10.64 -6.18
C MET A 247 -7.77 -12.05 -6.36
N PRO A 248 -7.31 -13.12 -5.66
CA PRO A 248 -7.92 -14.45 -5.81
C PRO A 248 -9.35 -14.55 -5.28
N ALA A 249 -9.77 -13.67 -4.36
CA ALA A 249 -11.02 -13.82 -3.62
C ALA A 249 -12.25 -13.79 -4.53
N SER A 250 -12.27 -13.00 -5.61
CA SER A 250 -13.38 -12.99 -6.58
C SER A 250 -13.66 -14.40 -7.12
N PHE A 251 -12.62 -15.07 -7.61
CA PHE A 251 -12.74 -16.39 -8.21
C PHE A 251 -13.01 -17.49 -7.18
N GLU A 252 -12.34 -17.45 -6.03
CA GLU A 252 -12.52 -18.43 -4.97
C GLU A 252 -13.91 -18.31 -4.32
N PHE A 253 -14.42 -17.09 -4.14
CA PHE A 253 -15.76 -16.86 -3.63
C PHE A 253 -16.82 -17.34 -4.61
N LYS A 254 -16.63 -17.09 -5.92
CA LYS A 254 -17.48 -17.67 -6.97
C LYS A 254 -17.54 -19.20 -6.86
N LYS A 255 -16.41 -19.88 -6.65
CA LYS A 255 -16.38 -21.33 -6.43
C LYS A 255 -17.17 -21.72 -5.18
N ALA A 256 -16.97 -21.02 -4.07
CA ALA A 256 -17.72 -21.27 -2.83
C ALA A 256 -19.23 -21.10 -3.01
N VAL A 257 -19.68 -20.10 -3.77
CA VAL A 257 -21.09 -19.89 -4.14
C VAL A 257 -21.63 -21.10 -4.91
N PHE A 258 -20.94 -21.54 -5.96
CA PHE A 258 -21.39 -22.70 -6.73
C PHE A 258 -21.35 -24.00 -5.93
N GLU A 259 -20.33 -24.21 -5.09
CA GLU A 259 -20.28 -25.35 -4.18
C GLU A 259 -21.49 -25.34 -3.23
N THR A 260 -21.82 -24.19 -2.65
CA THR A 260 -22.98 -24.03 -1.76
C THR A 260 -24.26 -24.45 -2.48
N ILE A 261 -24.51 -23.89 -3.67
CA ILE A 261 -25.74 -24.14 -4.45
C ILE A 261 -25.84 -25.61 -4.87
N LEU A 262 -24.76 -26.18 -5.43
CA LEU A 262 -24.75 -27.56 -5.91
C LEU A 262 -24.88 -28.57 -4.75
N SER A 263 -24.44 -28.20 -3.55
CA SER A 263 -24.60 -29.04 -2.36
C SER A 263 -26.02 -29.08 -1.80
N GLY A 264 -26.92 -28.20 -2.27
CA GLY A 264 -28.31 -28.10 -1.79
C GLY A 264 -28.47 -27.42 -0.42
N ARG A 265 -27.39 -27.06 0.26
CA ARG A 265 -27.38 -26.40 1.57
C ARG A 265 -28.06 -25.03 1.50
N LYS A 266 -28.99 -24.77 2.42
CA LYS A 266 -29.83 -23.55 2.43
C LYS A 266 -29.35 -22.48 3.40
N ASN A 267 -28.49 -22.87 4.34
CA ASN A 267 -28.00 -22.03 5.40
C ASN A 267 -26.52 -21.70 5.17
N ILE A 268 -26.13 -20.45 5.43
CA ILE A 268 -24.75 -19.97 5.25
C ILE A 268 -24.26 -19.29 6.53
N VAL A 269 -23.08 -19.70 7.00
CA VAL A 269 -22.28 -18.90 7.92
C VAL A 269 -21.22 -18.20 7.08
N LEU A 270 -21.32 -16.87 6.96
CA LEU A 270 -20.27 -16.05 6.35
C LEU A 270 -19.31 -15.60 7.46
N ASP A 271 -18.13 -16.21 7.51
CA ASP A 271 -17.13 -15.94 8.54
C ASP A 271 -16.13 -14.89 8.07
N LEU A 272 -16.20 -13.69 8.66
CA LEU A 272 -15.34 -12.53 8.38
C LEU A 272 -14.40 -12.22 9.55
N ARG A 273 -14.29 -13.11 10.54
CA ARG A 273 -13.40 -12.93 11.69
C ARG A 273 -11.95 -12.91 11.23
N ASN A 274 -11.17 -12.00 11.81
CA ASN A 274 -9.75 -11.79 11.49
C ASN A 274 -9.49 -11.45 10.01
N ASN A 275 -10.48 -10.91 9.29
CA ASN A 275 -10.32 -10.44 7.92
C ASN A 275 -10.11 -8.92 7.89
N PRO A 276 -8.88 -8.45 7.61
CA PRO A 276 -8.54 -7.02 7.64
C PRO A 276 -9.09 -6.22 6.43
N GLY A 277 -9.79 -6.89 5.52
CA GLY A 277 -10.32 -6.32 4.29
C GLY A 277 -9.40 -6.56 3.10
N GLY A 278 -9.20 -5.53 2.27
CA GLY A 278 -8.47 -5.60 1.01
C GLY A 278 -9.08 -4.61 0.01
N TYR A 279 -9.23 -5.00 -1.25
CA TYR A 279 -9.76 -4.14 -2.29
C TYR A 279 -11.22 -3.72 -2.02
N PHE A 280 -11.46 -2.41 -2.07
CA PHE A 280 -12.78 -1.79 -1.88
C PHE A 280 -13.82 -2.33 -2.88
N ASP A 281 -13.49 -2.33 -4.17
CA ASP A 281 -14.40 -2.77 -5.24
C ASP A 281 -14.81 -4.24 -5.08
N LEU A 282 -13.92 -5.07 -4.53
CA LEU A 282 -14.20 -6.48 -4.30
C LEU A 282 -15.27 -6.67 -3.22
N ALA A 283 -15.37 -5.78 -2.24
CA ALA A 283 -16.49 -5.82 -1.29
C ALA A 283 -17.85 -5.63 -1.98
N ILE A 284 -17.92 -4.71 -2.93
CA ILE A 284 -19.13 -4.43 -3.70
C ILE A 284 -19.45 -5.58 -4.66
N GLU A 285 -18.43 -6.13 -5.33
CA GLU A 285 -18.57 -7.30 -6.18
C GLU A 285 -19.12 -8.49 -5.38
N LEU A 286 -18.51 -8.79 -4.22
CA LEU A 286 -18.92 -9.93 -3.41
C LEU A 286 -20.31 -9.74 -2.79
N ALA A 287 -20.69 -8.50 -2.44
CA ALA A 287 -22.06 -8.19 -2.03
C ALA A 287 -23.09 -8.53 -3.11
N GLY A 288 -22.71 -8.44 -4.39
CA GLY A 288 -23.55 -8.81 -5.54
C GLY A 288 -23.90 -10.29 -5.64
N TRP A 289 -23.27 -11.18 -4.87
CA TRP A 289 -23.73 -12.57 -4.74
C TRP A 289 -24.97 -12.69 -3.86
N PHE A 290 -25.20 -11.72 -2.97
CA PHE A 290 -26.24 -11.76 -1.95
C PHE A 290 -27.37 -10.76 -2.19
N LEU A 291 -27.08 -9.66 -2.88
CA LEU A 291 -27.99 -8.53 -3.12
C LEU A 291 -28.32 -8.40 -4.60
N GLU A 292 -29.54 -7.98 -4.91
CA GLU A 292 -30.00 -7.76 -6.29
C GLU A 292 -29.16 -6.67 -6.98
N PRO A 293 -28.98 -6.73 -8.31
CA PRO A 293 -28.35 -5.66 -9.08
C PRO A 293 -28.96 -4.29 -8.78
N GLY A 294 -28.12 -3.26 -8.68
CA GLY A 294 -28.52 -1.89 -8.40
C GLY A 294 -28.71 -1.56 -6.91
N THR A 295 -28.59 -2.55 -6.01
CA THR A 295 -28.63 -2.32 -4.57
C THR A 295 -27.38 -1.55 -4.14
N THR A 296 -27.55 -0.54 -3.30
CA THR A 296 -26.41 0.23 -2.76
C THR A 296 -25.67 -0.63 -1.74
N ALA A 297 -24.42 -0.99 -2.02
CA ALA A 297 -23.57 -1.75 -1.10
C ALA A 297 -22.91 -0.84 -0.06
N VAL A 298 -22.52 0.37 -0.46
CA VAL A 298 -21.81 1.32 0.37
C VAL A 298 -22.07 2.75 -0.12
N LYS A 299 -21.88 3.75 0.73
CA LYS A 299 -21.88 5.15 0.31
C LYS A 299 -20.50 5.76 0.50
N GLN A 300 -20.05 6.59 -0.42
CA GLN A 300 -18.76 7.27 -0.34
C GLN A 300 -18.96 8.78 -0.28
N ASP A 301 -18.27 9.43 0.66
CA ASP A 301 -18.28 10.88 0.88
C ASP A 301 -16.83 11.39 0.84
N ASN A 302 -16.54 12.28 -0.12
CA ASN A 302 -15.21 12.86 -0.31
C ASN A 302 -14.95 14.09 0.60
N GLY A 303 -15.83 14.38 1.56
CA GLY A 303 -15.72 15.53 2.45
C GLY A 303 -16.38 16.81 1.92
N GLU A 304 -16.93 16.78 0.70
CA GLU A 304 -17.72 17.89 0.14
C GLU A 304 -19.23 17.66 0.32
N GLY A 305 -19.63 16.60 1.03
CA GLY A 305 -21.04 16.30 1.32
C GLY A 305 -21.81 15.74 0.12
N ALA A 306 -21.12 15.28 -0.92
CA ALA A 306 -21.71 14.68 -2.11
C ALA A 306 -21.39 13.17 -2.19
N PHE A 307 -22.36 12.38 -2.68
CA PHE A 307 -22.15 10.96 -2.98
C PHE A 307 -21.33 10.84 -4.27
N VAL A 308 -20.08 10.38 -4.19
CA VAL A 308 -19.13 10.42 -5.33
C VAL A 308 -18.89 9.05 -5.98
N CYS A 309 -19.72 8.06 -5.70
CA CYS A 309 -19.41 6.68 -6.09
C CYS A 309 -20.23 6.15 -7.25
N SER A 310 -19.60 5.99 -8.41
CA SER A 310 -20.21 5.36 -9.59
C SER A 310 -20.34 3.83 -9.45
N THR A 311 -19.48 3.19 -8.65
CA THR A 311 -19.39 1.73 -8.52
C THR A 311 -20.07 1.15 -7.27
N CYS A 312 -20.63 1.98 -6.38
CA CYS A 312 -21.15 1.57 -5.07
C CYS A 312 -22.44 0.74 -5.09
N LYS A 313 -22.90 0.34 -6.28
CA LYS A 313 -24.07 -0.51 -6.47
C LYS A 313 -23.65 -1.88 -6.94
N THR A 314 -24.32 -2.90 -6.43
CA THR A 314 -24.07 -4.29 -6.82
C THR A 314 -24.44 -4.52 -8.29
N GLY A 315 -23.64 -5.35 -8.97
CA GLY A 315 -23.91 -5.81 -10.34
C GLY A 315 -24.06 -7.33 -10.47
N GLY A 316 -23.94 -8.07 -9.36
CA GLY A 316 -23.90 -9.53 -9.36
C GLY A 316 -25.28 -10.21 -9.50
N LEU A 317 -25.27 -11.53 -9.69
CA LEU A 317 -26.45 -12.34 -10.00
C LEU A 317 -27.37 -12.63 -8.79
N ALA A 318 -27.00 -12.17 -7.59
CA ALA A 318 -27.76 -12.38 -6.36
C ALA A 318 -28.11 -13.86 -6.06
N LEU A 319 -27.26 -14.81 -6.45
CA LEU A 319 -27.55 -16.25 -6.34
C LEU A 319 -27.79 -16.73 -4.90
N LEU A 320 -27.25 -16.01 -3.91
CA LEU A 320 -27.39 -16.30 -2.49
C LEU A 320 -28.52 -15.51 -1.81
N LYS A 321 -29.31 -14.72 -2.54
CA LYS A 321 -30.35 -13.84 -1.97
C LYS A 321 -31.43 -14.55 -1.16
N ASN A 322 -31.70 -15.81 -1.47
CA ASN A 322 -32.73 -16.63 -0.80
C ASN A 322 -32.16 -17.58 0.27
N HIS A 323 -30.84 -17.57 0.50
CA HIS A 323 -30.24 -18.37 1.57
C HIS A 323 -30.45 -17.66 2.91
N LYS A 324 -30.60 -18.45 3.99
CA LYS A 324 -30.57 -17.93 5.35
C LYS A 324 -29.13 -17.75 5.78
N ILE A 325 -28.77 -16.56 6.24
CA ILE A 325 -27.37 -16.17 6.46
C ILE A 325 -27.22 -15.55 7.84
N VAL A 326 -26.09 -15.86 8.48
CA VAL A 326 -25.53 -15.09 9.60
C VAL A 326 -24.07 -14.79 9.30
N ILE A 327 -23.56 -13.70 9.86
CA ILE A 327 -22.18 -13.25 9.64
C ILE A 327 -21.44 -13.28 10.97
N LEU A 328 -20.26 -13.90 10.99
CA LEU A 328 -19.36 -13.85 12.14
C LEU A 328 -18.38 -12.68 11.98
N ILE A 329 -18.27 -11.85 13.02
CA ILE A 329 -17.35 -10.71 13.07
C ILE A 329 -16.56 -10.67 14.38
N ASN A 330 -15.39 -10.05 14.35
CA ASN A 330 -14.63 -9.72 15.55
C ASN A 330 -13.78 -8.46 15.34
N GLU A 331 -12.92 -8.13 16.29
CA GLU A 331 -12.06 -6.95 16.28
C GLU A 331 -11.11 -6.90 15.07
N GLY A 332 -10.80 -8.07 14.47
CA GLY A 332 -10.00 -8.18 13.26
C GLY A 332 -10.78 -8.02 11.95
N THR A 333 -12.11 -7.93 12.01
CA THR A 333 -12.96 -7.60 10.85
C THR A 333 -12.81 -6.11 10.55
N ALA A 334 -12.22 -5.75 9.39
CA ALA A 334 -11.97 -4.34 9.05
C ALA A 334 -12.24 -4.01 7.57
N SER A 335 -12.46 -2.73 7.28
CA SER A 335 -12.44 -2.17 5.91
C SER A 335 -13.45 -2.87 4.97
N ALA A 336 -13.01 -3.45 3.85
CA ALA A 336 -13.82 -4.20 2.89
C ALA A 336 -14.72 -5.28 3.56
N SER A 337 -14.26 -5.91 4.64
CA SER A 337 -15.06 -6.86 5.43
C SER A 337 -16.24 -6.18 6.11
N GLU A 338 -16.01 -4.98 6.66
CA GLU A 338 -17.06 -4.16 7.29
C GLU A 338 -18.03 -3.61 6.23
N ILE A 339 -17.55 -3.28 5.03
CA ILE A 339 -18.41 -2.89 3.91
C ILE A 339 -19.36 -4.04 3.55
N LEU A 340 -18.83 -5.26 3.36
CA LEU A 340 -19.67 -6.41 3.04
C LEU A 340 -20.66 -6.72 4.17
N ALA A 341 -20.21 -6.76 5.42
CA ALA A 341 -21.07 -7.00 6.57
C ALA A 341 -22.16 -5.92 6.72
N GLY A 342 -21.80 -4.64 6.60
CA GLY A 342 -22.72 -3.51 6.67
C GLY A 342 -23.72 -3.52 5.52
N ALA A 343 -23.28 -3.85 4.30
CA ALA A 343 -24.15 -3.96 3.14
C ALA A 343 -25.26 -5.01 3.36
N LEU A 344 -24.86 -6.19 3.84
CA LEU A 344 -25.74 -7.32 4.08
C LEU A 344 -26.66 -7.11 5.29
N ARG A 345 -26.14 -6.53 6.37
CA ARG A 345 -26.95 -6.16 7.54
C ARG A 345 -28.01 -5.13 7.16
N ASP A 346 -27.62 -4.03 6.52
CA ASP A 346 -28.56 -2.94 6.23
C ASP A 346 -29.57 -3.30 5.13
N SER A 347 -29.14 -4.03 4.09
CA SER A 347 -30.00 -4.33 2.93
C SER A 347 -30.89 -5.56 3.14
N ARG A 348 -30.46 -6.53 3.98
CA ARG A 348 -31.16 -7.81 4.18
C ARG A 348 -31.46 -8.13 5.64
N GLN A 349 -31.11 -7.27 6.59
CA GLN A 349 -31.27 -7.50 8.03
C GLN A 349 -30.57 -8.80 8.49
N ILE A 350 -29.45 -9.13 7.83
CA ILE A 350 -28.63 -10.29 8.20
C ILE A 350 -27.94 -10.02 9.54
N LYS A 351 -28.09 -10.95 10.49
CA LYS A 351 -27.54 -10.81 11.85
C LYS A 351 -26.02 -10.96 11.85
N LEU A 352 -25.37 -10.07 12.57
CA LEU A 352 -23.96 -10.12 12.95
C LEU A 352 -23.82 -10.78 14.32
N ILE A 353 -22.92 -11.76 14.44
CA ILE A 353 -22.65 -12.51 15.67
C ILE A 353 -21.16 -12.40 15.98
N GLY A 354 -20.81 -12.21 17.25
CA GLY A 354 -19.43 -12.15 17.72
C GLY A 354 -19.17 -10.91 18.56
N VAL A 355 -18.13 -10.15 18.24
CA VAL A 355 -17.75 -8.91 18.95
C VAL A 355 -17.56 -7.76 17.97
N GLN A 356 -17.44 -6.53 18.50
CA GLN A 356 -17.36 -5.31 17.71
C GLN A 356 -16.19 -5.33 16.72
N SER A 357 -16.42 -4.88 15.49
CA SER A 357 -15.40 -4.82 14.43
C SER A 357 -14.45 -3.62 14.59
N PHE A 358 -13.42 -3.56 13.74
CA PHE A 358 -12.31 -2.60 13.88
C PHE A 358 -12.71 -1.12 13.78
N GLY A 359 -13.59 -0.76 12.85
CA GLY A 359 -14.04 0.62 12.63
C GLY A 359 -13.22 1.42 11.62
N LYS A 360 -12.80 0.80 10.51
CA LYS A 360 -12.08 1.51 9.44
C LYS A 360 -13.05 2.07 8.39
N GLY A 361 -13.62 3.23 8.68
CA GLY A 361 -14.60 3.95 7.84
C GLY A 361 -14.04 4.82 6.71
N VAL A 362 -12.81 4.57 6.27
CA VAL A 362 -12.12 5.39 5.25
C VAL A 362 -11.65 4.56 4.06
N VAL A 363 -11.74 5.13 2.86
CA VAL A 363 -11.27 4.56 1.60
C VAL A 363 -9.87 5.09 1.31
N GLN A 364 -8.96 4.19 0.95
CA GLN A 364 -7.63 4.57 0.46
C GLN A 364 -7.48 4.19 -1.01
N GLU A 365 -6.90 5.09 -1.77
CA GLU A 365 -6.50 4.86 -3.16
C GLU A 365 -4.98 4.88 -3.28
N VAL A 366 -4.45 4.01 -4.14
CA VAL A 366 -3.01 3.95 -4.41
C VAL A 366 -2.73 4.61 -5.74
N TYR A 367 -1.98 5.70 -5.71
CA TYR A 367 -1.55 6.43 -6.89
C TYR A 367 -0.11 6.07 -7.23
N PRO A 368 0.16 5.58 -8.45
CA PRO A 368 1.52 5.32 -8.88
C PRO A 368 2.28 6.65 -9.03
N LEU A 369 3.52 6.67 -8.56
CA LEU A 369 4.44 7.80 -8.70
C LEU A 369 5.62 7.41 -9.60
N LYS A 370 6.46 8.40 -9.93
CA LYS A 370 7.72 8.18 -10.66
C LYS A 370 8.65 7.24 -9.87
N SER A 371 9.69 6.74 -10.53
CA SER A 371 10.72 5.89 -9.92
C SER A 371 10.16 4.63 -9.25
N SER A 372 9.08 4.04 -9.78
CA SER A 372 8.41 2.86 -9.23
C SER A 372 7.94 3.02 -7.78
N SER A 373 7.71 4.24 -7.31
CA SER A 373 7.10 4.50 -6.01
C SER A 373 5.58 4.59 -6.14
N SER A 374 4.88 4.65 -5.02
CA SER A 374 3.44 4.95 -4.97
C SER A 374 3.11 5.77 -3.73
N ILE A 375 1.96 6.43 -3.73
CA ILE A 375 1.38 7.02 -2.52
C ILE A 375 -0.01 6.42 -2.32
N LYS A 376 -0.29 5.98 -1.09
CA LYS A 376 -1.61 5.54 -0.67
C LYS A 376 -2.24 6.70 0.10
N ILE A 377 -3.39 7.18 -0.35
CA ILE A 377 -4.04 8.39 0.18
C ILE A 377 -5.45 8.04 0.63
N THR A 378 -5.86 8.54 1.80
CA THR A 378 -7.27 8.53 2.19
C THR A 378 -8.04 9.56 1.36
N THR A 379 -8.92 9.09 0.47
CA THR A 379 -9.65 9.95 -0.48
C THR A 379 -11.07 10.23 -0.06
N SER A 380 -11.65 9.39 0.79
CA SER A 380 -13.06 9.50 1.18
C SER A 380 -13.36 8.75 2.47
N LYS A 381 -14.44 9.13 3.11
CA LYS A 381 -15.15 8.30 4.10
C LYS A 381 -16.12 7.39 3.38
N TRP A 382 -16.46 6.28 4.01
CA TRP A 382 -17.56 5.46 3.58
C TRP A 382 -18.59 5.24 4.69
N LEU A 383 -19.85 5.14 4.29
CA LEU A 383 -21.00 4.90 5.17
C LEU A 383 -21.69 3.61 4.74
N THR A 384 -22.34 2.93 5.68
CA THR A 384 -23.20 1.80 5.36
C THR A 384 -24.39 2.24 4.48
N PRO A 385 -25.13 1.32 3.83
CA PRO A 385 -26.31 1.70 3.03
C PRO A 385 -27.34 2.55 3.80
N SER A 386 -27.52 2.32 5.10
CA SER A 386 -28.39 3.15 5.96
C SER A 386 -27.79 4.51 6.31
N GLY A 387 -26.54 4.79 5.94
CA GLY A 387 -25.85 6.06 6.18
C GLY A 387 -25.09 6.13 7.50
N HIS A 388 -24.81 4.99 8.15
CA HIS A 388 -24.03 4.97 9.37
C HIS A 388 -22.53 5.12 9.07
N ASP A 389 -21.90 6.10 9.72
CA ASP A 389 -20.43 6.19 9.80
C ASP A 389 -19.95 5.21 10.87
N ILE A 390 -19.02 4.34 10.47
CA ILE A 390 -18.42 3.35 11.37
C ILE A 390 -17.01 3.73 11.83
N SER A 391 -16.50 4.90 11.42
CA SER A 391 -15.16 5.36 11.73
C SER A 391 -14.92 5.39 13.25
N ALA A 392 -13.84 4.73 13.68
CA ALA A 392 -13.41 4.61 15.08
C ALA A 392 -14.41 3.90 16.03
N VAL A 393 -15.50 3.35 15.50
CA VAL A 393 -16.48 2.56 16.28
C VAL A 393 -16.57 1.13 15.74
N GLY A 394 -16.71 0.94 14.44
CA GLY A 394 -16.97 -0.36 13.86
C GLY A 394 -18.43 -0.79 13.95
N LEU A 395 -18.71 -1.96 13.39
CA LEU A 395 -20.00 -2.62 13.42
C LEU A 395 -20.16 -3.34 14.76
N LYS A 396 -21.21 -2.98 15.49
CA LYS A 396 -21.65 -3.74 16.66
C LYS A 396 -22.36 -5.03 16.21
N PRO A 397 -22.09 -6.17 16.88
CA PRO A 397 -22.83 -7.39 16.63
C PRO A 397 -24.29 -7.25 17.09
N ASP A 398 -25.21 -7.91 16.40
CA ASP A 398 -26.60 -8.04 16.85
C ASP A 398 -26.72 -9.06 18.00
N ILE A 399 -25.82 -10.04 18.03
CA ILE A 399 -25.70 -11.03 19.10
C ILE A 399 -24.24 -11.06 19.56
N GLU A 400 -23.97 -10.47 20.72
CA GLU A 400 -22.63 -10.47 21.30
C GLU A 400 -22.27 -11.86 21.84
N VAL A 401 -21.17 -12.43 21.35
CA VAL A 401 -20.60 -13.69 21.81
C VAL A 401 -19.08 -13.55 21.81
N LYS A 402 -18.47 -13.65 22.98
CA LYS A 402 -17.01 -13.61 23.11
C LYS A 402 -16.38 -14.92 22.64
N ASP A 403 -15.16 -14.82 22.14
CA ASP A 403 -14.38 -15.99 21.78
C ASP A 403 -13.92 -16.77 23.03
N SER A 404 -13.54 -18.03 22.84
CA SER A 404 -13.06 -18.92 23.90
C SER A 404 -11.55 -18.82 24.07
N GLU A 405 -11.06 -18.78 25.32
CA GLU A 405 -9.61 -18.94 25.58
C GLU A 405 -9.12 -20.36 25.23
N ASP A 406 -10.03 -21.33 25.21
CA ASP A 406 -9.78 -22.68 24.74
C ASP A 406 -9.99 -22.74 23.22
N LEU A 407 -8.89 -22.83 22.48
CA LEU A 407 -8.84 -22.88 21.01
C LEU A 407 -9.54 -24.10 20.39
N THR A 408 -9.97 -25.08 21.19
CA THR A 408 -10.73 -26.24 20.71
C THR A 408 -12.24 -25.98 20.62
N LYS A 409 -12.70 -24.82 21.11
CA LYS A 409 -14.11 -24.41 21.11
C LYS A 409 -14.30 -23.17 20.26
N ASP A 410 -15.41 -23.10 19.54
CA ASP A 410 -15.81 -21.92 18.76
C ASP A 410 -17.25 -21.51 19.15
N PRO A 411 -17.44 -20.84 20.30
CA PRO A 411 -18.76 -20.46 20.80
C PRO A 411 -19.52 -19.53 19.83
N GLN A 412 -18.81 -18.74 19.03
CA GLN A 412 -19.41 -17.87 18.02
C GLN A 412 -20.00 -18.68 16.87
N LEU A 413 -19.26 -19.67 16.37
CA LEU A 413 -19.76 -20.60 15.36
C LEU A 413 -20.91 -21.45 15.89
N ASP A 414 -20.82 -21.95 17.12
CA ASP A 414 -21.90 -22.70 17.78
C ASP A 414 -23.18 -21.86 17.83
N LYS A 415 -23.07 -20.57 18.20
CA LYS A 415 -24.21 -19.67 18.21
C LYS A 415 -24.77 -19.41 16.81
N ALA A 416 -23.91 -19.24 15.80
CA ALA A 416 -24.36 -19.10 14.42
C ALA A 416 -25.15 -20.31 13.93
N ILE A 417 -24.68 -21.52 14.23
CA ILE A 417 -25.38 -22.77 13.91
C ILE A 417 -26.74 -22.83 14.60
N GLU A 418 -26.80 -22.46 15.88
CA GLU A 418 -28.05 -22.39 16.65
C GLU A 418 -29.08 -21.46 15.98
N ILE A 419 -28.67 -20.24 15.63
CA ILE A 419 -29.55 -19.24 15.01
C ILE A 419 -30.04 -19.67 13.61
N LEU A 420 -29.18 -20.31 12.82
CA LEU A 420 -29.56 -20.79 11.50
C LEU A 420 -30.60 -21.92 11.58
N ARG A 421 -30.53 -22.77 12.60
CA ARG A 421 -31.42 -23.92 12.80
C ARG A 421 -32.70 -23.61 13.58
N GLN A 422 -32.80 -22.42 14.20
CA GLN A 422 -34.07 -21.94 14.76
C GLN A 422 -35.03 -21.58 13.63
N ASN A 423 -36.24 -22.15 13.67
CA ASN A 423 -37.27 -21.97 12.62
C ASN A 423 -37.59 -20.51 12.33
#